data_AF-A0A257W209-F1
#
_entry.id   AF-A0A257W209-F1
#
_cell.length_a   1.000
_cell.length_b   1.000
_cell.length_c   1.000
_cell.angle_alpha   90.00
_cell.angle_beta   90.00
_cell.angle_gamma   90.00
#
_symmetry.space_group_name_H-M   'P 1'
#
loop_
_entity.id
_entity.type
_entity.pdbx_description
1 polymer ?
#
loop_
_entity_poly.entity_id
_entity_poly.type
_entity_poly.pdbx_seq_one_letter_code
_entity_poly.pdbx_strand_id
1 'polypeptide(L)'
;MLMLTMGMMEVGRAVMVKQVMINASREGARMAILPSATSQGVIAQVQSQLAASSINGATVTLNPPSLANAPAGTPVTVSISVNASQVSWIPNPAFTLNRTISTATTMRRESL
;
A
#
# COMPACT_ATOMS: atom_id res chain seq x y z
N MET A 1 0.14 -30.35 -14.59
CA MET A 1 1.35 -29.79 -13.96
C MET A 1 1.51 -28.30 -14.23
N LEU A 2 1.40 -27.81 -15.47
CA LEU A 2 1.50 -26.38 -15.80
C LEU A 2 0.53 -25.46 -15.02
N MET A 3 -0.73 -25.85 -14.85
CA MET A 3 -1.70 -25.05 -14.08
C MET A 3 -1.34 -24.95 -12.59
N LEU A 4 -0.79 -26.02 -12.01
CA LEU A 4 -0.37 -26.04 -10.61
C LEU A 4 0.81 -25.08 -10.39
N THR A 5 1.80 -25.10 -11.29
CA THR A 5 2.96 -24.20 -11.23
C THR A 5 2.55 -22.74 -11.43
N MET A 6 1.62 -22.45 -12.34
CA MET A 6 1.10 -21.09 -12.53
C MET A 6 0.32 -20.61 -11.30
N GLY A 7 -0.51 -21.47 -10.70
CA GLY A 7 -1.21 -21.16 -9.46
C GLY A 7 -0.25 -20.82 -8.31
N MET A 8 0.82 -21.59 -8.12
CA MET A 8 1.84 -21.30 -7.10
C MET A 8 2.56 -19.97 -7.35
N MET A 9 2.90 -19.65 -8.60
CA MET A 9 3.53 -18.36 -8.93
C MET A 9 2.61 -17.18 -8.62
N GLU A 10 1.32 -17.28 -8.93
CA GLU A 10 0.35 -16.22 -8.67
C GLU A 10 0.15 -15.97 -7.17
N VAL A 11 0.09 -17.05 -6.37
CA VAL A 11 0.02 -16.94 -4.90
C VAL A 11 1.31 -16.31 -4.35
N GLY A 12 2.47 -16.73 -4.84
CA GLY A 12 3.76 -16.14 -4.47
C GLY A 12 3.82 -14.64 -4.77
N ARG A 13 3.32 -14.24 -5.95
CA ARG A 13 3.19 -12.83 -6.34
C ARG A 13 2.26 -12.07 -5.40
N ALA A 14 1.08 -12.60 -5.06
CA ALA A 14 0.15 -11.96 -4.14
C ALA A 14 0.74 -11.77 -2.72
N VAL A 15 1.48 -12.76 -2.21
CA VAL A 15 2.18 -12.67 -0.92
C VAL A 15 3.26 -11.60 -0.95
N MET A 16 4.06 -11.55 -2.02
CA MET A 16 5.09 -10.53 -2.20
C MET A 16 4.49 -9.12 -2.25
N VAL A 17 3.42 -8.93 -3.03
CA VAL A 17 2.69 -7.65 -3.10
C VAL A 17 2.25 -7.20 -1.70
N LYS A 18 1.63 -8.11 -0.93
CA LYS A 18 1.17 -7.79 0.42
C LYS A 18 2.32 -7.35 1.34
N GLN A 19 3.47 -8.02 1.28
CA GLN A 19 4.63 -7.65 2.10
C GLN A 19 5.21 -6.29 1.72
N VAL A 20 5.35 -6.02 0.42
CA VAL A 20 5.80 -4.70 -0.06
C VAL A 20 4.85 -3.61 0.39
N MET A 21 3.53 -3.82 0.27
CA MET A 21 2.53 -2.84 0.73
C MET A 21 2.60 -2.62 2.24
N ILE A 22 2.81 -3.65 3.07
CA ILE A 22 2.95 -3.50 4.53
C ILE A 22 4.16 -2.62 4.84
N ASN A 23 5.30 -2.89 4.21
CA ASN A 23 6.51 -2.10 4.42
C ASN A 23 6.31 -0.64 3.97
N ALA A 24 5.71 -0.42 2.80
CA ALA A 24 5.44 0.91 2.27
C ALA A 24 4.44 1.69 3.13
N SER A 25 3.39 1.04 3.62
CA SER A 25 2.42 1.65 4.56
C SER A 25 3.09 2.07 5.87
N ARG A 26 4.00 1.25 6.40
CA ARG A 26 4.75 1.56 7.62
C ARG A 26 5.70 2.73 7.43
N GLU A 27 6.44 2.77 6.34
CA GLU A 27 7.35 3.90 6.05
C GLU A 27 6.58 5.17 5.73
N GLY A 28 5.48 5.06 4.98
CA GLY A 28 4.56 6.18 4.73
C GLY A 28 3.97 6.73 6.03
N ALA A 29 3.55 5.87 6.96
CA ALA A 29 3.05 6.29 8.27
C ALA A 29 4.14 6.98 9.09
N ARG A 30 5.38 6.47 9.07
CA ARG A 30 6.53 7.09 9.73
C ARG A 30 6.84 8.48 9.17
N MET A 31 6.68 8.67 7.86
CA MET A 31 6.82 9.99 7.25
C MET A 31 5.65 10.91 7.63
N ALA A 32 4.42 10.40 7.64
CA ALA A 32 3.20 11.18 7.85
C ALA A 32 3.05 11.78 9.25
N ILE A 33 3.71 11.19 10.26
CA ILE A 33 3.70 11.69 11.64
C ILE A 33 4.62 12.89 11.87
N LEU A 34 5.50 13.22 10.92
CA LEU A 34 6.39 14.38 11.03
C LEU A 34 5.61 15.71 10.88
N PRO A 35 6.04 16.78 11.57
CA PRO A 35 5.42 18.11 11.46
C PRO A 35 5.45 18.68 10.05
N SER A 36 6.55 18.49 9.33
CA SER A 36 6.76 19.00 7.98
C SER A 36 6.14 18.14 6.88
N ALA A 37 5.49 17.02 7.23
CA ALA A 37 4.94 16.09 6.27
C ALA A 37 3.67 16.64 5.61
N THR A 38 3.62 16.54 4.28
CA THR A 38 2.42 16.84 3.49
C THR A 38 1.76 15.54 3.04
N SER A 39 0.42 15.53 2.97
CA SER A 39 -0.34 14.36 2.51
C SER A 39 0.11 13.91 1.12
N GLN A 40 0.34 14.87 0.21
CA GLN A 40 0.79 14.59 -1.16
C GLN A 40 2.21 14.02 -1.19
N GLY A 41 3.13 14.53 -0.35
CA GLY A 41 4.49 14.01 -0.25
C GLY A 41 4.53 12.56 0.24
N VAL A 42 3.73 12.23 1.25
CA VAL A 42 3.59 10.86 1.75
C VAL A 42 3.02 9.94 0.68
N ILE A 43 1.94 10.35 0.01
CA ILE A 43 1.32 9.55 -1.06
C ILE A 43 2.31 9.31 -2.20
N ALA A 44 3.03 10.34 -2.65
CA ALA A 44 4.02 10.23 -3.71
C ALA A 44 5.16 9.28 -3.33
N GLN A 45 5.66 9.35 -2.09
CA GLN A 45 6.71 8.47 -1.60
C GLN A 45 6.25 7.00 -1.56
N VAL A 46 5.05 6.75 -1.04
CA VAL A 46 4.45 5.40 -1.01
C VAL A 46 4.25 4.87 -2.43
N GLN A 47 3.72 5.69 -3.34
CA GLN A 47 3.54 5.31 -4.75
C GLN A 47 4.89 5.02 -5.44
N SER A 48 5.93 5.79 -5.18
CA SER A 48 7.28 5.54 -5.69
C SER A 48 7.83 4.19 -5.24
N GLN A 49 7.62 3.82 -3.96
CA GLN A 49 8.04 2.51 -3.45
C GLN A 49 7.27 1.35 -4.07
N LEU A 50 5.96 1.51 -4.28
CA LEU A 50 5.12 0.51 -4.95
C LEU A 50 5.53 0.35 -6.43
N ALA A 51 5.78 1.46 -7.13
CA ALA A 51 6.22 1.46 -8.51
C ALA A 51 7.58 0.75 -8.69
N ALA A 52 8.52 0.95 -7.76
CA ALA A 52 9.81 0.24 -7.75
C ALA A 52 9.66 -1.29 -7.64
N SER A 53 8.53 -1.78 -7.12
CA SER A 53 8.20 -3.22 -7.01
C SER A 53 7.25 -3.70 -8.11
N SER A 54 7.08 -2.91 -9.18
CA SER A 54 6.13 -3.18 -10.27
C SER A 54 4.69 -3.38 -9.77
N ILE A 55 4.27 -2.62 -8.75
CA ILE A 55 2.91 -2.59 -8.23
C ILE A 55 2.27 -1.29 -8.72
N ASN A 56 1.49 -1.39 -9.80
CA ASN A 56 0.80 -0.26 -10.41
C ASN A 56 -0.70 -0.32 -10.10
N GLY A 57 -1.37 0.83 -10.10
CA GLY A 57 -2.82 0.91 -9.85
C GLY A 57 -3.24 0.74 -8.39
N ALA A 58 -2.30 0.81 -7.45
CA ALA A 58 -2.61 0.81 -6.03
C ALA A 58 -3.18 2.17 -5.59
N THR A 59 -4.26 2.14 -4.82
CA THR A 59 -4.87 3.30 -4.18
C THR A 59 -4.24 3.50 -2.81
N VAL A 60 -3.65 4.67 -2.58
CA VAL A 60 -3.07 5.07 -1.30
C VAL A 60 -3.98 6.14 -0.70
N THR A 61 -4.45 5.92 0.53
CA THR A 61 -5.27 6.87 1.26
C THR A 61 -4.69 7.16 2.63
N LEU A 62 -4.95 8.38 3.11
CA LEU A 62 -4.53 8.87 4.41
C LEU A 62 -5.77 9.20 5.23
N ASN A 63 -5.72 8.87 6.52
CA ASN A 63 -6.69 9.34 7.49
C ASN A 63 -5.94 9.88 8.72
N PRO A 64 -6.01 11.19 9.04
CA PRO A 64 -6.76 12.22 8.33
C PRO A 64 -6.21 12.51 6.92
N PRO A 65 -7.05 12.97 5.98
CA PRO A 65 -6.64 13.23 4.59
C PRO A 65 -5.72 14.46 4.47
N SER A 66 -5.82 15.42 5.39
CA SER A 66 -4.91 16.56 5.49
C SER A 66 -4.07 16.45 6.76
N LEU A 67 -2.74 16.51 6.58
CA LEU A 67 -1.77 16.52 7.67
C LEU A 67 -1.41 17.94 8.14
N ALA A 68 -1.73 18.98 7.37
CA ALA A 68 -1.28 20.36 7.63
C ALA A 68 -1.82 20.97 8.94
N ASN A 69 -3.00 20.54 9.38
CA ASN A 69 -3.68 21.07 10.56
C ASN A 69 -4.00 19.98 11.60
N ALA A 70 -3.47 18.77 11.41
CA ALA A 70 -3.71 17.68 12.34
C ALA A 70 -2.93 17.94 13.64
N PRO A 71 -3.61 18.07 14.80
CA PRO A 71 -2.95 18.37 16.06
C PRO A 71 -2.03 17.24 16.52
N ALA A 72 -1.09 17.57 17.40
CA ALA A 72 -0.22 16.60 18.06
C ALA A 72 -1.02 15.43 18.65
N GLY A 73 -0.51 14.22 18.48
CA GLY A 73 -1.16 13.03 19.00
C GLY A 73 -2.35 12.52 18.19
N THR A 74 -2.71 13.17 17.07
CA THR A 74 -3.71 12.63 16.14
C THR A 74 -3.21 11.31 15.54
N PRO A 75 -4.02 10.24 15.55
CA PRO A 75 -3.67 9.02 14.86
C PRO A 75 -3.71 9.25 13.35
N VAL A 76 -2.61 8.92 12.67
CA VAL A 76 -2.47 8.98 11.22
C VAL A 76 -2.38 7.57 10.67
N THR A 77 -3.33 7.21 9.82
CA THR A 77 -3.42 5.91 9.16
C THR A 77 -3.09 6.05 7.68
N VAL A 78 -2.15 5.23 7.21
CA VAL A 78 -1.81 5.08 5.80
C VAL A 78 -2.35 3.74 5.31
N SER A 79 -3.35 3.81 4.43
CA SER A 79 -4.01 2.64 3.86
C SER A 79 -3.61 2.49 2.40
N ILE A 80 -3.33 1.26 1.99
CA ILE A 80 -2.98 0.92 0.61
C ILE A 80 -3.87 -0.24 0.17
N SER A 81 -4.48 -0.12 -1.00
CA SER A 81 -5.27 -1.19 -1.61
C SER A 81 -4.94 -1.35 -3.10
N VAL A 82 -4.94 -2.58 -3.59
CA VAL A 82 -4.74 -2.88 -5.02
C VAL A 82 -5.58 -4.09 -5.42
N ASN A 83 -6.16 -4.07 -6.61
CA ASN A 83 -6.86 -5.24 -7.11
C ASN A 83 -5.84 -6.29 -7.56
N ALA A 84 -6.00 -7.55 -7.15
CA ALA A 84 -5.11 -8.65 -7.52
C ALA A 84 -4.98 -8.79 -9.05
N SER A 85 -6.02 -8.45 -9.82
CA SER A 85 -5.97 -8.48 -11.29
C SER A 85 -4.97 -7.48 -11.90
N GLN A 86 -4.66 -6.38 -11.20
CA GLN A 86 -3.72 -5.35 -11.67
C GLN A 86 -2.25 -5.74 -11.43
N VAL A 87 -2.00 -6.71 -10.56
CA VAL A 87 -0.66 -7.14 -10.16
C VAL A 87 -0.36 -8.60 -10.53
N SER A 88 -1.32 -9.24 -11.21
CA SER A 88 -1.23 -10.61 -11.69
C SER A 88 -0.18 -10.76 -12.79
N TRP A 89 0.49 -11.91 -12.81
CA TRP A 89 1.40 -12.28 -13.91
C TRP A 89 0.74 -13.19 -14.95
N ILE A 90 -0.48 -13.63 -14.69
CA ILE A 90 -1.24 -14.48 -15.60
C ILE A 90 -2.33 -13.61 -16.23
N PRO A 91 -2.45 -13.56 -17.57
CA PRO A 91 -3.58 -12.89 -18.19
C PRO A 91 -4.88 -13.62 -17.83
N ASN A 92 -5.87 -12.88 -17.29
CA ASN A 92 -7.19 -13.38 -16.88
C ASN A 92 -7.13 -14.62 -15.95
N PRO A 93 -6.54 -14.48 -14.75
CA PRO A 93 -6.39 -15.59 -13.81
C PRO A 93 -7.76 -16.03 -13.27
N ALA A 94 -8.15 -17.28 -13.53
CA ALA A 94 -9.46 -17.82 -13.11
C ALA A 94 -9.68 -17.78 -11.57
N PHE A 95 -8.60 -17.67 -10.76
CA PHE A 95 -8.64 -17.80 -9.31
C PHE A 95 -8.43 -16.50 -8.52
N THR A 96 -7.94 -15.41 -9.15
CA THR A 96 -7.72 -14.11 -8.47
C THR A 96 -8.74 -13.04 -8.86
N LEU A 97 -9.81 -13.42 -9.56
CA LEU A 97 -10.88 -12.52 -9.98
C LEU A 97 -11.48 -11.77 -8.77
N ASN A 98 -11.29 -10.45 -8.78
CA ASN A 98 -11.94 -9.48 -7.90
C ASN A 98 -11.54 -9.47 -6.41
N ARG A 99 -10.36 -9.99 -6.06
CA ARG A 99 -9.84 -9.87 -4.68
C ARG A 99 -8.97 -8.63 -4.53
N THR A 100 -9.32 -7.75 -3.60
CA THR A 100 -8.49 -6.60 -3.22
C THR A 100 -7.49 -7.01 -2.16
N ILE A 101 -6.21 -6.76 -2.40
CA ILE A 101 -5.16 -6.85 -1.39
C ILE A 101 -5.11 -5.48 -0.71
N SER A 102 -5.29 -5.44 0.60
CA SER A 102 -5.30 -4.20 1.38
C SER A 102 -4.41 -4.32 2.61
N THR A 103 -3.85 -3.19 3.04
CA THR A 103 -3.09 -3.05 4.28
C THR A 103 -3.26 -1.63 4.83
N ALA A 104 -3.13 -1.49 6.14
CA ALA A 104 -3.16 -0.19 6.80
C ALA A 104 -2.20 -0.19 7.99
N THR A 105 -1.51 0.93 8.17
CA THR A 105 -0.65 1.18 9.34
C THR A 105 -1.06 2.50 9.96
N THR A 106 -1.27 2.50 11.27
CA THR A 106 -1.61 3.69 12.05
C THR A 106 -0.46 4.03 12.99
N MET A 107 -0.04 5.28 12.99
CA MET A 107 0.95 5.83 13.93
C MET A 107 0.42 7.12 14.56
N ARG A 108 0.98 7.52 15.70
CA ARG A 108 0.59 8.74 16.40
C ARG A 108 1.44 9.91 15.92
N ARG A 109 0.81 11.03 15.56
CA ARG A 109 1.53 12.23 15.09
C ARG A 109 2.40 12.84 16.19
N GLU A 110 3.64 13.17 15.86
CA GLU A 110 4.69 13.52 16.82
C GLU A 110 4.74 15.02 17.20
N SER A 111 4.08 15.92 16.46
CA SER A 111 4.30 17.37 16.65
C SER A 111 3.06 18.18 17.04
N LEU A 112 3.32 19.11 17.97
CA LEU A 112 2.58 20.36 18.22
C LEU A 112 2.69 21.31 17.03
#